data_AF-A0A5J4Q8L6-F1
#
_entry.id   AF-A0A5J4Q8L6-F1
#
_cell.length_a   1.000
_cell.length_b   1.000
_cell.length_c   1.000
_cell.angle_alpha   90.00
_cell.angle_beta   90.00
_cell.angle_gamma   90.00
#
_symmetry.space_group_name_H-M   'P 1'
#
loop_
_entity.id
_entity.type
_entity.pdbx_description
1 polymer ?
#
loop_
_entity_poly.entity_id
_entity_poly.type
_entity_poly.pdbx_seq_one_letter_code
_entity_poly.pdbx_strand_id
1 'polypeptide(L)'
;MPAYHDNESDTDVLKDFSEILFSNEETIPSPETEYLRSLVWTELEIALAELPPEQQEIFELTELDGILVKEISKTTGVSVNTLLSRKHYAVEHLRKRLAGLYQDILYS
;
A
#
# COMPACT_ATOMS: atom_id res chain seq x y z
N MET A 1 -4.51 -10.23 22.73
CA MET A 1 -4.61 -9.02 21.88
C MET A 1 -3.21 -8.46 21.73
N PRO A 2 -2.59 -8.48 20.53
CA PRO A 2 -1.36 -7.76 20.30
C PRO A 2 -1.68 -6.26 20.36
N ALA A 3 -1.02 -5.53 21.25
CA ALA A 3 -1.06 -4.08 21.24
C ALA A 3 -0.32 -3.63 19.97
N TYR A 4 -1.05 -3.02 19.03
CA TYR A 4 -0.43 -2.18 18.02
C TYR A 4 0.17 -1.00 18.79
N HIS A 5 1.49 -1.03 19.00
CA HIS A 5 2.20 0.17 19.40
C HIS A 5 2.20 1.06 18.16
N ASP A 6 1.38 2.11 18.18
CA ASP A 6 1.61 3.25 17.30
C ASP A 6 2.96 3.85 17.73
N ASN A 7 4.01 3.50 17.00
CA ASN A 7 5.31 4.15 17.16
C ASN A 7 5.19 5.50 16.45
N GLU A 8 5.27 6.62 17.18
CA GLU A 8 5.37 7.97 16.58
C GLU A 8 6.44 8.05 15.47
N SER A 9 7.50 7.23 15.61
CA SER A 9 8.53 7.00 14.59
C SER A 9 7.99 6.47 13.26
N ASP A 10 7.04 5.54 13.23
CA ASP A 10 6.52 5.00 11.96
C ASP A 10 5.67 6.06 11.22
N THR A 11 4.96 6.90 11.97
CA THR A 11 4.19 8.02 11.41
C THR A 11 5.06 9.12 10.80
N ASP A 12 6.18 9.48 11.44
CA ASP A 12 7.10 10.50 10.89
C ASP A 12 7.78 9.99 9.62
N VAL A 13 8.20 8.73 9.60
CA VAL A 13 8.88 8.13 8.45
C VAL A 13 7.93 7.95 7.27
N LEU A 14 6.66 7.60 7.51
CA LEU A 14 5.62 7.58 6.47
C LEU A 14 5.35 8.98 5.90
N LYS A 15 5.45 10.01 6.73
CA LYS A 15 5.29 11.40 6.31
C LYS A 15 6.44 11.82 5.38
N ASP A 16 7.69 11.55 5.73
CA ASP A 16 8.85 11.84 4.88
C ASP A 16 8.75 11.13 3.52
N PHE A 17 8.34 9.85 3.53
CA PHE A 17 8.12 9.09 2.31
C PHE A 17 7.00 9.71 1.44
N SER A 18 5.88 10.09 2.07
CA SER A 18 4.78 10.76 1.38
C SER A 18 5.19 12.13 0.83
N GLU A 19 6.06 12.85 1.52
CA GLU A 19 6.59 14.12 1.04
C GLU A 19 7.46 13.89 -0.20
N ILE A 20 8.35 12.91 -0.22
CA ILE A 20 9.19 12.61 -1.39
C ILE A 20 8.33 12.24 -2.61
N LEU A 21 7.31 11.41 -2.41
CA LEU A 21 6.49 10.91 -3.52
C LEU A 21 5.39 11.87 -3.95
N PHE A 22 4.81 12.66 -3.06
CA PHE A 22 3.59 13.43 -3.34
C PHE A 22 3.75 14.95 -3.13
N SER A 23 4.89 15.46 -2.64
CA SER A 23 5.10 16.92 -2.50
C SER A 23 5.22 17.57 -3.86
N ASN A 24 4.10 18.07 -4.38
CA ASN A 24 4.05 18.60 -5.74
C ASN A 24 2.97 19.66 -5.97
N GLU A 25 2.42 20.29 -4.93
CA GLU A 25 1.23 21.13 -5.15
C GLU A 25 1.51 22.47 -5.87
N GLU A 26 2.77 22.94 -5.98
CA GLU A 26 3.06 24.25 -6.59
C GLU A 26 4.12 24.27 -7.73
N THR A 27 4.83 23.17 -8.05
CA THR A 27 5.89 23.17 -9.08
C THR A 27 5.95 21.89 -9.94
N ILE A 28 6.53 22.00 -11.14
CA ILE A 28 6.82 20.86 -12.04
C ILE A 28 7.81 19.93 -11.32
N PRO A 29 7.53 18.62 -11.18
CA PRO A 29 8.44 17.68 -10.54
C PRO A 29 9.79 17.63 -11.25
N SER A 30 10.86 17.41 -10.50
CA SER A 30 12.17 17.17 -11.10
C SER A 30 12.17 15.82 -11.85
N PRO A 31 13.04 15.63 -12.85
CA PRO A 31 13.20 14.33 -13.52
C PRO A 31 13.51 13.18 -12.55
N GLU A 32 14.20 13.48 -11.45
CA GLU A 32 14.51 12.52 -10.38
C GLU A 32 13.26 12.11 -9.60
N THR A 33 12.41 13.07 -9.21
CA THR A 33 11.14 12.78 -8.53
C THR A 33 10.21 11.96 -9.42
N GLU A 34 10.13 12.28 -10.71
CA GLU A 34 9.30 11.51 -11.66
C GLU A 34 9.83 10.09 -11.86
N TYR A 35 11.14 9.92 -11.93
CA TYR A 35 11.78 8.60 -11.95
C TYR A 35 11.46 7.80 -10.68
N LEU A 36 11.63 8.38 -9.49
CA LEU A 36 11.33 7.71 -8.23
C LEU A 36 9.85 7.29 -8.12
N ARG A 37 8.92 8.14 -8.54
CA ARG A 37 7.50 7.78 -8.62
C ARG A 37 7.26 6.59 -9.53
N SER A 38 7.86 6.61 -10.73
CA SER A 38 7.72 5.50 -11.69
C SER A 38 8.27 4.19 -11.14
N LEU A 39 9.39 4.25 -10.41
CA LEU A 39 10.00 3.09 -9.76
C LEU A 39 9.09 2.53 -8.66
N VAL A 40 8.56 3.40 -7.78
CA VAL A 40 7.62 2.98 -6.73
C VAL A 40 6.36 2.35 -7.31
N TRP A 41 5.81 2.95 -8.36
CA TRP A 41 4.63 2.40 -9.04
C TRP A 41 4.90 1.03 -9.65
N THR A 42 6.05 0.88 -10.31
CA THR A 42 6.47 -0.39 -10.91
C THR A 42 6.64 -1.49 -9.85
N GLU A 43 7.32 -1.19 -8.74
CA GLU A 43 7.50 -2.16 -7.66
C GLU A 43 6.17 -2.53 -6.97
N LEU A 44 5.24 -1.57 -6.83
CA LEU A 44 3.91 -1.85 -6.33
C LEU A 44 3.13 -2.78 -7.26
N GLU A 45 3.13 -2.54 -8.57
CA GLU A 45 2.48 -3.41 -9.56
C GLU A 45 3.05 -4.84 -9.53
N ILE A 46 4.38 -4.97 -9.43
CA ILE A 46 5.04 -6.28 -9.30
C ILE A 46 4.61 -6.96 -7.99
N ALA A 47 4.62 -6.24 -6.87
CA ALA A 47 4.25 -6.79 -5.58
C ALA A 47 2.78 -7.22 -5.52
N LEU A 48 1.87 -6.48 -6.18
CA LEU A 48 0.46 -6.85 -6.33
C LEU A 48 0.30 -8.12 -7.19
N ALA A 49 1.05 -8.25 -8.28
CA ALA A 49 1.01 -9.42 -9.15
C ALA A 49 1.55 -10.72 -8.50
N GLU A 50 2.32 -10.61 -7.42
CA GLU A 50 2.77 -11.76 -6.62
C GLU A 50 1.66 -12.32 -5.70
N LEU A 51 0.60 -11.56 -5.44
CA LEU A 51 -0.48 -11.98 -4.56
C LEU A 51 -1.38 -13.04 -5.21
N PRO A 52 -2.02 -13.92 -4.41
CA PRO A 52 -3.17 -14.68 -4.89
C PRO A 52 -4.26 -13.73 -5.41
N PRO A 53 -4.97 -14.06 -6.51
CA PRO A 53 -5.94 -13.16 -7.15
C PRO A 53 -6.98 -12.57 -6.20
N GLU A 54 -7.50 -13.39 -5.28
CA GLU A 54 -8.52 -12.96 -4.31
C GLU A 54 -7.98 -11.98 -3.24
N GLN A 55 -6.67 -11.99 -3.00
CA GLN A 55 -5.99 -11.07 -2.07
C GLN A 55 -5.64 -9.75 -2.77
N GLN A 56 -5.20 -9.83 -4.04
CA GLN A 56 -5.02 -8.67 -4.90
C GLN A 56 -6.34 -7.89 -5.05
N GLU A 57 -7.41 -8.59 -5.47
CA GLU A 57 -8.72 -7.97 -5.74
C GLU A 57 -9.28 -7.24 -4.51
N ILE A 58 -9.22 -7.85 -3.31
CA ILE A 58 -9.72 -7.18 -2.11
C ILE A 58 -8.86 -5.98 -1.70
N PHE A 59 -7.55 -6.01 -1.98
CA PHE A 59 -6.68 -4.88 -1.72
C PHE A 59 -7.03 -3.72 -2.67
N GLU A 60 -7.11 -3.98 -3.97
CA GLU A 60 -7.44 -2.98 -4.99
C GLU A 60 -8.82 -2.33 -4.71
N LEU A 61 -9.86 -3.15 -4.53
CA LEU A 61 -11.22 -2.64 -4.28
C LEU A 61 -11.30 -1.79 -3.01
N THR A 62 -10.50 -2.07 -1.98
CA THR A 62 -10.63 -1.37 -0.70
C THR A 62 -9.68 -0.20 -0.53
N GLU A 63 -8.44 -0.31 -1.01
CA GLU A 63 -7.39 0.71 -0.84
C GLU A 63 -7.30 1.64 -2.05
N LEU A 64 -7.54 1.14 -3.27
CA LEU A 64 -7.47 1.96 -4.48
C LEU A 64 -8.84 2.51 -4.87
N ASP A 65 -9.88 1.67 -4.83
CA ASP A 65 -11.25 2.08 -5.21
C ASP A 65 -12.07 2.61 -4.03
N GLY A 66 -11.58 2.45 -2.79
CA GLY A 66 -12.24 2.95 -1.57
C GLY A 66 -13.56 2.26 -1.21
N ILE A 67 -13.84 1.08 -1.78
CA ILE A 67 -15.08 0.34 -1.55
C ILE A 67 -15.06 -0.30 -0.16
N LEU A 68 -16.17 -0.20 0.57
CA LEU A 68 -16.27 -0.79 1.89
C LEU A 68 -16.34 -2.33 1.80
N VAL A 69 -15.59 -3.04 2.65
CA VAL A 69 -15.59 -4.52 2.73
C VAL A 69 -17.00 -5.10 2.87
N LYS A 70 -17.90 -4.41 3.58
CA LYS A 70 -19.30 -4.81 3.74
C LYS A 70 -20.09 -4.76 2.42
N GLU A 71 -19.77 -3.83 1.53
CA GLU A 71 -20.40 -3.72 0.21
C GLU A 71 -19.90 -4.81 -0.72
N ILE A 72 -18.60 -5.08 -0.71
CA ILE A 72 -17.99 -6.20 -1.44
C ILE A 72 -18.63 -7.53 -1.00
N SER A 73 -18.81 -7.72 0.31
CA SER A 73 -19.49 -8.90 0.86
C SER A 73 -20.93 -9.05 0.36
N LYS A 74 -21.69 -7.94 0.29
CA LYS A 74 -23.07 -7.95 -0.24
C LYS A 74 -23.13 -8.29 -1.72
N THR A 75 -22.20 -7.78 -2.53
CA THR A 75 -22.19 -7.97 -3.98
C THR A 75 -21.68 -9.36 -4.38
N THR A 76 -20.66 -9.88 -3.68
CA THR A 76 -20.02 -11.16 -4.01
C THR A 76 -20.59 -12.37 -3.28
N GLY A 77 -21.28 -12.14 -2.15
CA GLY A 77 -21.74 -13.21 -1.25
C GLY A 77 -20.64 -13.81 -0.37
N VAL A 78 -19.38 -13.37 -0.52
CA VAL A 78 -18.26 -13.80 0.34
C VAL A 78 -18.41 -13.18 1.73
N SER A 79 -18.13 -13.95 2.78
CA SER A 79 -18.27 -13.45 4.15
C SER A 79 -17.29 -12.30 4.45
N VAL A 80 -17.72 -11.33 5.25
CA VAL A 80 -16.87 -10.21 5.69
C VAL A 80 -15.56 -10.72 6.33
N ASN A 81 -15.63 -11.78 7.15
CA ASN A 81 -14.45 -12.34 7.79
C ASN A 81 -13.44 -12.89 6.78
N THR A 82 -13.91 -13.57 5.74
CA THR A 82 -13.05 -14.09 4.66
C THR A 82 -12.37 -12.95 3.92
N LEU A 83 -13.11 -11.88 3.57
CA LEU A 83 -12.55 -10.71 2.90
C LEU A 83 -11.51 -10.00 3.78
N LEU A 84 -11.78 -9.86 5.09
CA LEU A 84 -10.82 -9.29 6.04
C LEU A 84 -9.54 -10.12 6.14
N SER A 85 -9.64 -11.46 6.17
CA SER A 85 -8.46 -12.33 6.16
C SER A 85 -7.66 -12.19 4.87
N ARG A 86 -8.31 -12.16 3.70
CA ARG A 86 -7.64 -11.94 2.41
C ARG A 86 -6.91 -10.60 2.37
N LYS A 87 -7.57 -9.53 2.82
CA LYS A 87 -6.99 -8.19 2.92
C LYS A 87 -5.80 -8.16 3.87
N HIS A 88 -5.90 -8.80 5.02
CA HIS A 88 -4.81 -8.88 5.98
C HIS A 88 -3.55 -9.52 5.36
N TYR A 89 -3.69 -10.64 4.67
CA TYR A 89 -2.56 -11.30 4.02
C TYR A 89 -2.00 -10.51 2.83
N ALA A 90 -2.84 -9.81 2.07
CA ALA A 90 -2.39 -8.89 1.03
C ALA A 90 -1.48 -7.80 1.61
N VAL A 91 -1.97 -7.11 2.65
CA VAL A 91 -1.21 -6.02 3.32
C VAL A 91 0.08 -6.55 3.94
N GLU A 92 0.04 -7.72 4.58
CA GLU A 92 1.23 -8.33 5.17
C GLU A 92 2.31 -8.64 4.12
N HIS A 93 1.91 -9.21 2.97
CA HIS A 93 2.83 -9.50 1.87
C HIS A 93 3.43 -8.22 1.29
N LEU A 94 2.58 -7.24 0.95
CA LEU A 94 3.04 -5.96 0.38
C LEU A 94 4.01 -5.24 1.31
N ARG A 95 3.71 -5.19 2.63
CA ARG A 95 4.62 -4.60 3.62
C ARG A 95 5.99 -5.25 3.60
N LYS A 96 6.05 -6.59 3.55
CA LYS A 96 7.33 -7.32 3.53
C LYS A 96 8.07 -7.12 2.21
N ARG A 97 7.35 -7.21 1.09
CA ARG A 97 7.91 -7.13 -0.28
C ARG A 97 8.47 -5.75 -0.60
N LEU A 98 7.88 -4.69 -0.06
CA LEU A 98 8.26 -3.29 -0.30
C LEU A 98 9.15 -2.69 0.79
N ALA A 99 9.41 -3.42 1.89
CA ALA A 99 10.25 -2.92 2.99
C ALA A 99 11.67 -2.52 2.54
N GLY A 100 12.27 -3.28 1.61
CA GLY A 100 13.58 -2.97 1.05
C GLY A 100 13.58 -1.65 0.26
N LEU A 101 12.63 -1.51 -0.68
CA LEU A 101 12.45 -0.28 -1.45
C LEU A 101 12.25 0.95 -0.55
N TYR A 102 11.48 0.80 0.52
CA TYR A 102 11.26 1.88 1.48
C TYR A 102 12.55 2.31 2.20
N GLN A 103 13.37 1.35 2.62
CA GLN A 103 14.68 1.62 3.21
C GLN A 103 15.60 2.30 2.19
N ASP A 104 15.63 1.82 0.96
CA ASP A 104 16.46 2.39 -0.10
C ASP A 104 16.07 3.84 -0.38
N ILE A 105 14.78 4.18 -0.44
CA ILE A 105 14.32 5.56 -0.71
C ILE A 105 14.67 6.52 0.44
N LEU A 106 14.57 6.08 1.69
CA LEU A 106 14.79 6.94 2.86
C LEU A 106 16.26 7.13 3.23
N TYR A 107 17.11 6.17 2.87
CA TYR A 107 18.53 6.17 3.21
C TYR A 107 19.45 6.27 1.97
N SER A 108 18.90 6.62 0.80
CA SER A 108 19.64 6.94 -0.43
C SER A 108 20.34 8.30 -0.38
#